data_AF-A0A1F6LHU3-F1
#
_entry.id   AF-A0A1F6LHU3-F1
#
_cell.length_a   1.000
_cell.length_b   1.000
_cell.length_c   1.000
_cell.angle_alpha   90.00
_cell.angle_beta   90.00
_cell.angle_gamma   90.00
#
_symmetry.space_group_name_H-M   'P 1'
#
loop_
_entity.id
_entity.type
_entity.pdbx_description
1 polymer ?
#
loop_
_entity_poly.entity_id
_entity_poly.type
_entity_poly.pdbx_seq_one_letter_code
_entity_poly.pdbx_strand_id
1 'polypeptide(L)'
;MNDITLTFLIIVLLFVFLLFLKKFVKIDYCVICASISLTWISLLFLYWYGMYSNLTMLAVLMGQSAVGFYYFVQKHIKENLLLFRLPFLLTETWIILFLLGGVTVFDKSFLLIVLSWFAIIILYIYRNNKKMNIIVKKIIACCKNW
;
A
#
# COMPACT_ATOMS: atom_id res chain seq x y z
N MET A 1 3.26 20.48 -3.09
CA MET A 1 3.46 19.03 -3.33
C MET A 1 2.07 18.44 -3.42
N ASN A 2 1.72 17.65 -4.44
CA ASN A 2 0.36 17.10 -4.52
C ASN A 2 0.11 16.23 -3.29
N ASP A 3 -0.95 16.54 -2.53
CA ASP A 3 -1.30 15.86 -1.28
C ASP A 3 -1.32 14.34 -1.47
N ILE A 4 -1.82 13.91 -2.62
CA ILE A 4 -1.91 12.50 -3.05
C ILE A 4 -0.54 11.84 -3.18
N THR A 5 0.44 12.55 -3.75
CA THR A 5 1.82 12.02 -3.90
C THR A 5 2.49 11.89 -2.53
N LEU A 6 2.26 12.85 -1.64
CA LEU A 6 2.75 12.83 -0.27
C LEU A 6 2.13 11.66 0.50
N THR A 7 0.81 11.45 0.37
CA THR A 7 0.13 10.32 1.01
C THR A 7 0.66 8.97 0.51
N PHE A 8 0.84 8.78 -0.80
CA PHE A 8 1.42 7.54 -1.33
C PHE A 8 2.84 7.29 -0.82
N LEU A 9 3.66 8.34 -0.75
CA LEU A 9 5.01 8.25 -0.19
C LEU A 9 4.97 7.84 1.28
N ILE A 10 4.06 8.40 2.08
CA ILE A 10 3.85 8.00 3.48
C ILE A 10 3.45 6.53 3.59
N ILE A 11 2.51 6.05 2.77
CA ILE A 11 2.08 4.64 2.79
C ILE A 11 3.25 3.72 2.50
N VAL A 12 4.06 4.03 1.48
CA VAL A 12 5.24 3.23 1.11
C VAL A 12 6.28 3.24 2.23
N LEU A 13 6.57 4.40 2.82
CA LEU A 13 7.51 4.51 3.94
C LEU A 13 7.03 3.74 5.16
N LEU A 14 5.76 3.89 5.55
CA LEU A 14 5.16 3.17 6.66
C LEU A 14 5.17 1.67 6.41
N PHE A 15 4.89 1.23 5.19
CA PHE A 15 4.96 -0.18 4.83
C PHE A 15 6.37 -0.75 5.03
N VAL A 16 7.40 -0.07 4.51
CA VAL A 16 8.80 -0.51 4.68
C VAL A 16 9.21 -0.48 6.15
N PHE A 17 8.85 0.57 6.87
CA PHE A 17 9.17 0.75 8.29
C PHE A 17 8.52 -0.35 9.15
N LEU A 18 7.22 -0.58 9.01
CA LEU A 18 6.48 -1.61 9.74
C LEU A 18 6.92 -3.02 9.35
N LEU A 19 7.34 -3.25 8.11
CA LEU A 19 7.92 -4.52 7.68
C LEU A 19 9.25 -4.79 8.40
N PHE A 20 10.08 -3.76 8.59
CA PHE A 20 11.29 -3.87 9.39
C PHE A 20 10.97 -4.07 10.88
N LEU A 21 9.99 -3.35 11.41
CA LEU A 21 9.56 -3.41 12.81
C LEU A 21 8.92 -4.76 13.18
N LYS A 22 8.25 -5.41 12.22
CA LYS A 22 7.74 -6.79 12.36
C LYS A 22 8.85 -7.81 12.64
N LYS A 23 10.12 -7.50 12.35
CA LYS A 23 11.26 -8.34 12.77
C LYS A 23 11.39 -8.41 14.29
N PHE A 24 10.97 -7.37 15.00
CA PHE A 24 11.09 -7.24 16.45
C PHE A 24 9.80 -7.60 17.19
N VAL A 25 8.65 -7.38 16.55
CA VAL A 25 7.32 -7.59 17.16
C VAL A 25 6.75 -8.93 16.71
N LYS A 26 6.47 -9.84 17.66
CA LYS A 26 5.92 -11.18 17.42
C LYS A 26 4.40 -11.21 17.16
N ILE A 27 3.80 -10.10 16.74
CA ILE A 27 2.35 -10.01 16.54
C ILE A 27 2.05 -10.26 15.06
N ASP A 28 1.10 -11.16 14.81
CA ASP A 28 0.58 -11.43 13.48
C ASP A 28 -0.48 -10.39 13.10
N TYR A 29 -0.06 -9.38 12.34
CA TYR A 29 -0.95 -8.42 11.69
C TYR A 29 -0.51 -8.15 10.25
N CYS A 30 -1.45 -7.72 9.40
CA CYS A 30 -1.14 -7.32 8.03
C CYS A 30 -0.50 -5.94 8.01
N VAL A 31 0.79 -5.91 7.66
CA VAL A 31 1.60 -4.68 7.59
C VAL A 31 1.01 -3.66 6.62
N ILE A 32 0.44 -4.12 5.50
CA ILE A 32 -0.19 -3.25 4.51
C ILE A 32 -1.42 -2.56 5.10
N CYS A 33 -2.32 -3.34 5.71
CA CYS A 33 -3.53 -2.80 6.35
C CYS A 33 -3.16 -1.84 7.50
N ALA A 34 -2.18 -2.20 8.33
CA ALA A 34 -1.71 -1.30 9.38
C ALA A 34 -1.15 0.02 8.82
N SER A 35 -0.41 -0.04 7.71
CA SER A 35 0.15 1.15 7.05
C SER A 35 -0.94 2.07 6.51
N ILE A 36 -1.92 1.51 5.81
CA ILE A 36 -3.06 2.27 5.26
C ILE A 36 -3.90 2.86 6.40
N SER A 37 -4.20 2.05 7.42
CA SER A 37 -4.98 2.48 8.58
C SER A 37 -4.31 3.61 9.36
N LEU A 38 -3.02 3.48 9.66
CA LEU A 38 -2.27 4.58 10.29
C LEU A 38 -2.30 5.83 9.42
N THR A 39 -2.11 5.67 8.10
CA THR A 39 -2.07 6.81 7.18
C THR A 39 -3.38 7.61 7.23
N TRP A 40 -4.53 6.97 7.04
CA TRP A 40 -5.79 7.72 7.03
C TRP A 40 -6.18 8.22 8.42
N ILE A 41 -5.85 7.50 9.51
CA ILE A 41 -6.06 8.01 10.88
C ILE A 41 -5.26 9.29 11.11
N SER A 42 -3.99 9.31 10.70
CA SER A 42 -3.15 10.51 10.79
C SER A 42 -3.69 11.65 9.92
N LEU A 43 -4.14 11.35 8.69
CA LEU A 43 -4.74 12.37 7.81
C LEU A 43 -6.07 12.89 8.34
N LEU A 44 -6.88 12.04 8.98
CA LEU A 44 -8.14 12.43 9.62
C LEU A 44 -7.88 13.36 10.81
N PHE A 45 -6.86 13.07 11.60
CA PHE A 45 -6.41 13.96 12.66
C PHE A 45 -5.97 15.31 12.08
N LEU A 46 -5.13 15.32 11.03
CA LEU A 46 -4.72 16.56 10.35
C LEU A 46 -5.90 17.33 9.76
N TYR A 47 -6.93 16.64 9.25
CA TYR A 47 -8.16 17.25 8.77
C TYR A 47 -8.92 17.98 9.89
N TRP A 48 -9.04 17.37 11.09
CA TRP A 48 -9.66 18.03 12.25
C TRP A 48 -8.93 19.29 12.70
N TYR A 49 -7.61 19.35 12.54
CA TYR A 49 -6.82 20.55 12.82
C TYR A 49 -6.79 21.56 11.65
N GLY A 50 -7.54 21.31 10.57
CA GLY A 50 -7.58 22.18 9.39
C GLY A 50 -6.29 22.17 8.54
N MET A 51 -5.38 21.24 8.79
CA MET A 51 -4.09 21.12 8.10
C MET A 51 -4.14 20.21 6.86
N TYR A 52 -5.27 19.55 6.60
CA TYR A 52 -5.47 18.69 5.44
C TYR A 52 -6.88 18.92 4.87
N SER A 53 -7.01 19.03 3.55
CA SER A 53 -8.27 19.42 2.90
C SER A 53 -8.76 18.42 1.85
N ASN A 54 -7.94 17.45 1.44
CA ASN A 54 -8.29 16.50 0.39
C ASN A 54 -9.16 15.35 0.94
N LEU A 55 -10.45 15.67 1.13
CA LEU A 55 -11.49 14.77 1.62
C LEU A 55 -11.69 13.54 0.72
N THR A 56 -11.55 13.69 -0.60
CA THR A 56 -11.68 12.59 -1.56
C THR A 56 -10.65 11.51 -1.28
N MET A 57 -9.38 11.89 -1.10
CA MET A 57 -8.31 10.95 -0.77
C MET A 57 -8.55 10.27 0.58
N LEU A 58 -8.99 11.02 1.58
CA LEU A 58 -9.29 10.48 2.90
C LEU A 58 -10.42 9.44 2.85
N ALA A 59 -11.51 9.76 2.15
CA ALA A 59 -12.66 8.88 1.98
C ALA A 59 -12.30 7.59 1.23
N VAL A 60 -11.48 7.68 0.18
CA VAL A 60 -11.03 6.49 -0.57
C VAL A 60 -10.17 5.58 0.30
N LEU A 61 -9.23 6.12 1.09
CA LEU A 61 -8.39 5.31 1.99
C LEU A 61 -9.19 4.65 3.11
N MET A 62 -10.16 5.36 3.69
CA MET A 62 -11.09 4.80 4.67
C MET A 62 -11.93 3.67 4.05
N GLY A 63 -12.46 3.90 2.86
CA GLY A 63 -13.24 2.92 2.10
C GLY A 63 -12.43 1.67 1.76
N GLN A 64 -11.21 1.81 1.24
CA GLN A 64 -10.34 0.66 0.91
C GLN A 64 -9.95 -0.17 2.14
N SER A 65 -9.85 0.45 3.32
CA SER A 65 -9.58 -0.26 4.56
C SER A 65 -10.80 -1.09 5.02
N ALA A 66 -12.00 -0.59 4.76
CA ALA A 66 -13.26 -1.23 5.13
C ALA A 66 -13.76 -2.27 4.10
N VAL A 67 -13.48 -2.03 2.81
CA VAL A 67 -13.96 -2.86 1.71
C VAL A 67 -12.98 -4.00 1.49
N GLY A 68 -13.37 -5.21 1.91
CA GLY A 68 -12.60 -6.44 1.73
C GLY A 68 -12.48 -6.96 0.30
N PHE A 69 -12.63 -6.10 -0.72
CA PHE A 69 -12.42 -6.46 -2.13
C PHE A 69 -11.02 -7.05 -2.36
N TYR A 70 -10.03 -6.47 -1.67
CA TYR A 70 -8.69 -7.02 -1.55
C TYR A 70 -8.66 -8.47 -1.01
N TYR A 71 -9.45 -8.78 0.03
CA TYR A 71 -9.53 -10.14 0.59
C TYR A 71 -10.25 -11.12 -0.35
N PHE A 72 -11.25 -10.65 -1.09
CA PHE A 72 -11.95 -11.45 -2.10
C PHE A 72 -10.99 -11.86 -3.22
N VAL A 73 -10.24 -10.91 -3.77
CA VAL A 73 -9.24 -11.15 -4.83
C VAL A 73 -8.11 -12.04 -4.32
N GLN A 74 -7.67 -11.88 -3.07
CA GLN A 74 -6.64 -12.71 -2.45
C GLN A 74 -7.01 -14.20 -2.41
N LYS A 75 -8.30 -14.54 -2.24
CA LYS A 75 -8.76 -15.94 -2.15
C LYS A 75 -8.60 -16.73 -3.46
N HIS A 76 -8.52 -16.03 -4.59
CA HIS A 76 -8.44 -16.64 -5.92
C HIS A 76 -7.05 -16.56 -6.56
N ILE A 77 -6.09 -15.91 -5.91
CA ILE A 77 -4.75 -15.66 -6.46
C ILE A 77 -3.71 -16.62 -5.89
N LYS A 78 -2.81 -17.12 -6.76
CA LYS A 78 -1.67 -17.97 -6.38
C LYS A 78 -0.76 -17.24 -5.39
N GLU A 79 -0.26 -17.96 -4.37
CA GLU A 79 0.53 -17.38 -3.28
C GLU A 79 1.75 -16.56 -3.76
N ASN A 80 2.34 -16.95 -4.89
CA ASN A 80 3.51 -16.29 -5.45
C ASN A 80 3.23 -14.86 -5.97
N LEU A 81 1.97 -14.55 -6.27
CA LEU A 81 1.54 -13.24 -6.78
C LEU A 81 1.14 -12.29 -5.64
N LEU A 82 1.09 -12.80 -4.40
CA LEU A 82 0.83 -11.99 -3.21
C LEU A 82 1.93 -10.94 -2.96
N LEU A 83 3.09 -11.05 -3.60
CA LEU A 83 4.13 -10.02 -3.56
C LEU A 83 3.63 -8.67 -4.14
N PHE A 84 2.71 -8.72 -5.12
CA PHE A 84 2.22 -7.54 -5.85
C PHE A 84 1.08 -6.80 -5.15
N ARG A 85 0.76 -7.14 -3.89
CA ARG A 85 -0.36 -6.52 -3.14
C ARG A 85 -0.24 -5.01 -3.00
N LEU A 86 0.93 -4.51 -2.58
CA LEU A 86 1.16 -3.08 -2.38
C LEU A 86 1.01 -2.28 -3.69
N PRO A 87 1.73 -2.61 -4.78
CA PRO A 87 1.56 -1.87 -6.03
C PRO A 87 0.14 -2.00 -6.60
N PHE A 88 -0.51 -3.15 -6.42
CA PHE A 88 -1.91 -3.34 -6.83
C PHE A 88 -2.85 -2.41 -6.07
N LEU A 89 -2.73 -2.34 -4.73
CA LEU A 89 -3.53 -1.44 -3.91
C LEU A 89 -3.35 0.03 -4.30
N LEU A 90 -2.10 0.49 -4.45
CA LEU A 90 -1.83 1.86 -4.90
C LEU A 90 -2.41 2.16 -6.28
N THR A 91 -2.37 1.17 -7.18
CA THR A 91 -2.97 1.29 -8.52
C THR A 91 -4.49 1.40 -8.42
N GLU A 92 -5.13 0.59 -7.60
CA GLU A 92 -6.58 0.65 -7.36
C GLU A 92 -6.99 2.00 -6.76
N THR A 93 -6.26 2.50 -5.75
CA THR A 93 -6.51 3.82 -5.15
C THR A 93 -6.42 4.92 -6.21
N TRP A 94 -5.40 4.86 -7.07
CA TRP A 94 -5.21 5.86 -8.12
C TRP A 94 -6.29 5.80 -9.19
N ILE A 95 -6.72 4.60 -9.60
CA ILE A 95 -7.83 4.44 -10.55
C ILE A 95 -9.11 5.05 -9.98
N ILE A 96 -9.43 4.77 -8.71
CA ILE A 96 -10.62 5.33 -8.05
C ILE A 96 -10.53 6.86 -8.01
N LEU A 97 -9.37 7.41 -7.63
CA LEU A 97 -9.16 8.87 -7.63
C LEU A 97 -9.27 9.47 -9.03
N PHE A 98 -8.78 8.78 -10.06
CA PHE A 98 -8.87 9.23 -11.44
C PHE A 98 -10.32 9.27 -11.91
N LEU A 99 -11.10 8.23 -11.61
CA LEU A 99 -12.54 8.17 -11.91
C LEU A 99 -13.35 9.23 -11.16
N LEU A 100 -12.93 9.58 -9.94
CA LEU A 100 -13.52 10.66 -9.14
C LEU A 100 -13.03 12.06 -9.54
N GLY A 101 -12.16 12.18 -10.54
CA GLY A 101 -11.59 13.46 -11.00
C GLY A 101 -10.57 14.09 -10.04
N GLY A 102 -10.07 13.34 -9.06
CA GLY A 102 -9.09 13.79 -8.07
C GLY A 102 -7.64 13.80 -8.56
N VAL A 103 -7.33 13.14 -9.68
CA VAL A 103 -5.99 13.10 -10.30
C VAL A 103 -6.07 13.17 -11.83
N THR A 104 -4.99 13.60 -12.46
CA THR A 104 -4.79 13.52 -13.91
C THR A 104 -3.85 12.37 -14.27
N VAL A 105 -3.91 11.89 -15.53
CA VAL A 105 -3.18 10.70 -16.00
C VAL A 105 -1.66 10.81 -15.80
N PHE A 106 -1.10 12.03 -15.89
CA PHE A 106 0.35 12.28 -15.84
C PHE A 106 0.83 12.90 -14.51
N ASP A 107 0.09 12.71 -13.42
CA ASP A 107 0.52 13.20 -12.11
C ASP A 107 1.76 12.44 -11.59
N LYS A 108 2.58 13.07 -10.75
CA LYS A 108 3.76 12.49 -10.09
C LYS A 108 3.44 11.22 -9.29
N SER A 109 2.19 11.06 -8.85
CA SER A 109 1.69 9.85 -8.21
C SER A 109 1.74 8.62 -9.14
N PHE A 110 1.56 8.81 -10.45
CA PHE A 110 1.70 7.74 -11.44
C PHE A 110 3.14 7.21 -11.49
N LEU A 111 4.13 8.10 -11.42
CA LEU A 111 5.54 7.72 -11.40
C LEU A 111 5.87 6.85 -10.17
N LEU A 112 5.34 7.19 -8.99
CA LEU A 112 5.50 6.37 -7.79
C LEU A 112 4.89 4.97 -7.94
N ILE A 113 3.72 4.85 -8.57
CA ILE A 113 3.09 3.55 -8.85
C ILE A 113 3.99 2.73 -9.76
N VAL A 114 4.44 3.31 -10.88
CA VAL A 114 5.34 2.64 -11.83
C VAL A 114 6.62 2.17 -11.13
N LEU A 115 7.26 3.02 -10.32
CA LEU A 115 8.43 2.64 -9.54
C LEU A 115 8.16 1.49 -8.56
N SER A 116 7.00 1.51 -7.89
CA SER A 116 6.61 0.45 -6.95
C SER A 116 6.42 -0.90 -7.67
N TRP A 117 5.83 -0.88 -8.87
CA TRP A 117 5.72 -2.06 -9.72
C TRP A 117 7.10 -2.56 -10.14
N PHE A 118 7.96 -1.69 -10.65
CA PHE A 118 9.32 -2.07 -11.05
C PHE A 118 10.11 -2.68 -9.90
N ALA A 119 10.06 -2.07 -8.71
CA ALA A 119 10.73 -2.59 -7.51
C ALA A 119 10.26 -4.01 -7.19
N ILE A 120 8.94 -4.26 -7.23
CA ILE A 120 8.37 -5.57 -6.92
C ILE A 120 8.63 -6.59 -8.02
N ILE A 121 8.61 -6.20 -9.29
CA ILE A 121 8.97 -7.05 -10.44
C ILE A 121 10.43 -7.51 -10.31
N ILE A 122 11.34 -6.59 -9.99
CA ILE A 122 12.75 -6.91 -9.74
C ILE A 122 12.84 -7.95 -8.60
N LEU A 123 12.16 -7.71 -7.47
CA LEU A 123 12.12 -8.68 -6.37
C LEU A 123 11.59 -10.05 -6.80
N TYR A 124 10.58 -10.08 -7.66
CA TYR A 124 10.00 -11.31 -8.20
C TYR A 124 10.97 -12.09 -9.09
N ILE A 125 11.66 -11.41 -10.02
CA ILE A 125 12.64 -12.04 -10.92
C ILE A 125 13.82 -12.60 -10.12
N TYR A 126 14.32 -11.83 -9.15
CA TYR A 126 15.46 -12.23 -8.31
C TYR A 126 15.08 -13.17 -7.14
N ARG A 127 13.84 -13.65 -7.07
CA ARG A 127 13.36 -14.48 -5.95
C ARG A 127 14.14 -15.79 -5.76
N ASN A 128 14.77 -16.32 -6.80
CA ASN A 128 15.57 -17.56 -6.72
C ASN A 128 16.89 -17.37 -5.95
N ASN A 129 17.31 -16.13 -5.68
CA ASN A 129 18.47 -15.84 -4.85
C ASN A 129 18.13 -16.02 -3.35
N LYS A 130 18.99 -16.72 -2.58
CA LYS A 130 18.76 -17.03 -1.16
C LYS A 130 18.41 -15.80 -0.31
N LYS A 131 19.10 -14.67 -0.50
CA LYS A 131 18.83 -13.42 0.25
C LYS A 131 17.45 -12.84 -0.08
N MET A 132 17.10 -12.83 -1.36
CA MET A 132 15.86 -12.23 -1.86
C MET A 132 14.64 -13.09 -1.55
N ASN A 133 14.79 -14.42 -1.59
CA ASN A 133 13.73 -15.36 -1.22
C ASN A 133 13.24 -15.14 0.22
N ILE A 134 14.15 -14.79 1.15
CA ILE A 134 13.79 -14.47 2.54
C ILE A 134 12.90 -13.23 2.60
N ILE A 135 13.23 -12.18 1.84
CA ILE A 135 12.46 -10.94 1.78
C ILE A 135 11.08 -11.19 1.15
N VAL A 136 11.05 -11.89 0.02
CA VAL A 136 9.82 -12.27 -0.70
C VAL A 136 8.89 -13.06 0.20
N LYS A 137 9.40 -14.08 0.90
CA LYS A 137 8.62 -14.88 1.86
C LYS A 137 8.09 -14.03 3.01
N LYS A 138 8.88 -13.08 3.53
CA LYS A 138 8.41 -12.16 4.58
C LYS A 138 7.27 -11.26 4.10
N ILE A 139 7.38 -10.69 2.90
CA ILE A 139 6.31 -9.86 2.31
C ILE A 139 5.03 -10.68 2.14
N ILE A 140 5.14 -11.89 1.60
CA ILE A 140 3.99 -12.79 1.40
C ILE A 140 3.37 -13.21 2.74
N ALA A 141 4.21 -13.56 3.72
CA ALA A 141 3.76 -13.95 5.06
C ALA A 141 3.14 -12.78 5.84
N CYS A 142 3.48 -11.53 5.52
CA CYS A 142 2.99 -10.37 6.26
C CYS A 142 1.48 -10.29 6.33
N CYS A 143 0.76 -10.78 5.32
CA CYS A 143 -0.69 -10.70 5.22
C CYS A 143 -1.35 -12.07 4.92
N LYS A 144 -0.69 -13.16 5.34
CA LYS A 144 -1.19 -14.55 5.19
C LYS A 144 -1.89 -15.08 6.45
N ASN A 145 -1.48 -14.62 7.65
CA ASN A 145 -1.96 -15.14 8.94
C ASN A 145 -2.72 -14.08 9.78
N TRP A 146 -3.58 -13.27 9.16
CA TRP A 146 -4.40 -12.28 9.89
C TRP A 146 -5.88 -12.60 9.74
#